data_AF-A0A8T3W9G2-F1
#
_entry.id   AF-A0A8T3W9G2-F1
#
_cell.length_a   1.000
_cell.length_b   1.000
_cell.length_c   1.000
_cell.angle_alpha   90.00
_cell.angle_beta   90.00
_cell.angle_gamma   90.00
#
_symmetry.space_group_name_H-M   'P 1'
#
loop_
_entity.id
_entity.type
_entity.pdbx_description
1 polymer ?
#
loop_
_entity_poly.entity_id
_entity_poly.type
_entity_poly.pdbx_seq_one_letter_code
_entity_poly.pdbx_strand_id
1 'polypeptide(L)'
;MNAPFIQNARKKESEEIINQFRKEKQFKFRNNKIRQKLSEMPININKFILDMERFDGTLKKYPEDFIVEEITPEGTVLEVGKEIGFEDVEKWHGSFIHFTVEKTNWNTMDALKQIVRATKTKRKNFGFAGTKDKFAVTTQRFGCFGLKKEQLENINIKDIVIRDVQKTNKKLRMGGLWGNKFTIKIRDLNLSEDEIKRISDLKLDYVLNYYGIQRFGLIRPITHIVGKFIYERDFESAFYTYCGTPINETGDSLEARQLVDMGEFKKALKLFNRGHDYEKRLIQQYLKFKDFKMAFTALPPQLNSMFVNAYQAYLFNEMINKRFEYGFDALEGDILEDNTPTGTLIGYDTEFSGGIQGEIEKEIVERENLDLKKFKIEDFGNFYGTRRKMVTPIYDFKSRFENEIFELSFKLERGNYATIVTREFTGNLS
;
A
#
# COMPACT_ATOMS: atom_id res chain seq x y z
N MET A 1 60.45 -35.93 9.06
CA MET A 1 59.22 -35.10 9.09
C MET A 1 58.21 -35.78 9.99
N ASN A 2 57.74 -35.10 11.04
CA ASN A 2 56.90 -35.68 12.09
C ASN A 2 55.51 -36.07 11.56
N ALA A 3 55.25 -37.37 11.41
CA ALA A 3 53.95 -37.93 11.01
C ALA A 3 52.73 -37.37 11.79
N PRO A 4 52.83 -37.06 13.10
CA PRO A 4 51.72 -36.44 13.85
C PRO A 4 51.37 -35.02 13.39
N PHE A 5 52.35 -34.25 12.92
CA PHE A 5 52.12 -32.89 12.41
C PHE A 5 51.37 -32.91 11.08
N ILE A 6 51.73 -33.84 10.18
CA ILE A 6 51.07 -34.02 8.88
C ILE A 6 49.63 -34.53 9.06
N GLN A 7 49.39 -35.45 10.00
CA GLN A 7 48.03 -35.93 10.31
C GLN A 7 47.14 -34.81 10.87
N ASN A 8 47.65 -33.98 11.79
CA ASN A 8 46.90 -32.86 12.34
C ASN A 8 46.60 -31.77 11.30
N ALA A 9 47.56 -31.48 10.40
CA ALA A 9 47.35 -30.54 9.30
C ALA A 9 46.26 -31.04 8.32
N ARG A 10 46.34 -32.31 7.91
CA ARG A 10 45.33 -32.94 7.03
C ARG A 10 43.95 -33.04 7.67
N LYS A 11 43.88 -33.25 8.99
CA LYS A 11 42.62 -33.27 9.73
C LYS A 11 41.96 -31.90 9.73
N LYS A 12 42.73 -30.82 9.99
CA LYS A 12 42.23 -29.44 9.91
C LYS A 12 41.76 -29.09 8.49
N GLU A 13 42.56 -29.42 7.49
CA GLU A 13 42.21 -29.20 6.07
C GLU A 13 40.92 -29.96 5.68
N SER A 14 40.77 -31.20 6.12
CA SER A 14 39.56 -31.99 5.89
C SER A 14 38.33 -31.40 6.61
N GLU A 15 38.49 -30.94 7.85
CA GLU A 15 37.42 -30.26 8.60
C GLU A 15 37.00 -28.94 7.94
N GLU A 16 37.96 -28.17 7.40
CA GLU A 16 37.71 -26.94 6.64
C GLU A 16 36.93 -27.22 5.35
N ILE A 17 37.36 -28.22 4.57
CA ILE A 17 36.68 -28.64 3.32
C ILE A 17 35.25 -29.12 3.61
N ILE A 18 35.06 -29.94 4.64
CA ILE A 18 33.73 -30.45 5.04
C ILE A 18 32.82 -29.29 5.47
N ASN A 19 33.34 -28.33 6.25
CA ASN A 19 32.59 -27.16 6.68
C ASN A 19 32.22 -26.25 5.50
N GLN A 20 33.14 -26.06 4.54
CA GLN A 20 32.86 -25.31 3.32
C GLN A 20 31.77 -25.99 2.50
N PHE A 21 31.86 -27.30 2.28
CA PHE A 21 30.87 -28.07 1.54
C PHE A 21 29.48 -28.04 2.21
N ARG A 22 29.43 -28.13 3.54
CA ARG A 22 28.17 -27.99 4.31
C ARG A 22 27.55 -26.60 4.13
N LYS A 23 28.36 -25.54 4.21
CA LYS A 23 27.89 -24.15 3.99
C LYS A 23 27.35 -23.96 2.58
N GLU A 24 28.04 -24.48 1.56
CA GLU A 24 27.58 -24.40 0.18
C GLU A 24 26.26 -25.14 -0.05
N LYS A 25 26.09 -26.33 0.54
CA LYS A 25 24.82 -27.06 0.49
C LYS A 25 23.68 -26.31 1.18
N GLN A 26 23.92 -25.77 2.39
CA GLN A 26 22.94 -24.96 3.11
C GLN A 26 22.54 -23.71 2.31
N PHE A 27 23.53 -23.01 1.75
CA PHE A 27 23.32 -21.87 0.87
C PHE A 27 22.42 -22.23 -0.33
N LYS A 28 22.77 -23.30 -1.06
CA LYS A 28 21.99 -23.74 -2.24
C LYS A 28 20.56 -24.13 -1.85
N PHE A 29 20.40 -24.90 -0.78
CA PHE A 29 19.09 -25.33 -0.30
C PHE A 29 18.21 -24.15 0.07
N ARG A 30 18.72 -23.22 0.89
CA ARG A 30 17.98 -22.03 1.32
C ARG A 30 17.64 -21.12 0.14
N ASN A 31 18.60 -20.84 -0.75
CA ASN A 31 18.34 -19.97 -1.89
C ASN A 31 17.33 -20.58 -2.86
N ASN A 32 17.38 -21.90 -3.08
CA ASN A 32 16.36 -22.59 -3.86
C ASN A 32 14.99 -22.49 -3.19
N LYS A 33 14.90 -22.68 -1.87
CA LYS A 33 13.66 -22.53 -1.11
C LYS A 33 13.07 -21.13 -1.26
N ILE A 34 13.86 -20.07 -1.10
CA ILE A 34 13.38 -18.68 -1.21
C ILE A 34 12.98 -18.36 -2.65
N ARG A 35 13.79 -18.75 -3.65
CA ARG A 35 13.48 -18.51 -5.07
C ARG A 35 12.25 -19.27 -5.55
N GLN A 36 12.07 -20.49 -5.07
CA GLN A 36 10.84 -21.25 -5.30
C GLN A 36 9.63 -20.50 -4.75
N LYS A 37 9.71 -19.99 -3.50
CA LYS A 37 8.61 -19.21 -2.92
C LYS A 37 8.33 -17.90 -3.64
N LEU A 38 9.36 -17.21 -4.12
CA LEU A 38 9.21 -16.03 -4.98
C LEU A 38 8.42 -16.33 -6.26
N SER A 39 8.63 -17.50 -6.85
CA SER A 39 7.91 -17.94 -8.05
C SER A 39 6.48 -18.40 -7.75
N GLU A 40 6.28 -19.10 -6.64
CA GLU A 40 4.97 -19.66 -6.25
C GLU A 40 4.02 -18.60 -5.69
N MET A 41 4.55 -17.49 -5.17
CA MET A 41 3.78 -16.44 -4.51
C MET A 41 3.88 -15.08 -5.22
N PRO A 42 3.41 -14.97 -6.48
CA PRO A 42 3.21 -13.65 -7.07
C PRO A 42 2.18 -12.87 -6.26
N ILE A 43 2.09 -11.54 -6.38
CA ILE A 43 1.20 -10.72 -5.53
C ILE A 43 -0.32 -10.99 -5.72
N ASN A 44 -0.70 -11.90 -6.62
CA ASN A 44 -2.07 -12.37 -6.85
C ASN A 44 -3.06 -11.27 -7.27
N ILE A 45 -2.65 -10.37 -8.16
CA ILE A 45 -3.50 -9.26 -8.64
C ILE A 45 -3.82 -9.47 -10.12
N ASN A 46 -4.56 -10.54 -10.42
CA ASN A 46 -4.59 -11.12 -11.76
C ASN A 46 -5.91 -10.89 -12.52
N LYS A 47 -7.01 -10.60 -11.82
CA LYS A 47 -8.32 -10.36 -12.44
C LYS A 47 -8.62 -8.88 -12.65
N PHE A 48 -9.49 -8.58 -13.61
CA PHE A 48 -9.90 -7.25 -14.03
C PHE A 48 -11.41 -7.32 -14.30
N ILE A 49 -12.14 -6.25 -13.96
CA ILE A 49 -13.58 -6.15 -14.22
C ILE A 49 -13.83 -5.87 -15.70
N LEU A 50 -13.02 -4.99 -16.30
CA LEU A 50 -13.16 -4.64 -17.70
C LEU A 50 -12.52 -5.73 -18.58
N ASP A 51 -13.33 -6.30 -19.47
CA ASP A 51 -12.85 -7.22 -20.50
C ASP A 51 -12.32 -6.43 -21.70
N MET A 52 -11.10 -5.92 -21.56
CA MET A 52 -10.42 -5.16 -22.61
C MET A 52 -8.91 -5.37 -22.56
N GLU A 53 -8.27 -5.07 -23.69
CA GLU A 53 -6.82 -4.91 -23.73
C GLU A 53 -6.42 -3.65 -22.95
N ARG A 54 -5.38 -3.79 -22.14
CA ARG A 54 -4.86 -2.72 -21.31
C ARG A 54 -3.83 -1.99 -22.15
N PHE A 55 -3.82 -0.67 -22.08
CA PHE A 55 -2.95 0.17 -22.89
C PHE A 55 -1.87 0.84 -22.05
N ASP A 56 -0.72 1.02 -22.68
CA ASP A 56 0.35 1.85 -22.14
C ASP A 56 -0.07 3.32 -22.26
N GLY A 57 -0.11 4.01 -21.12
CA GLY A 57 -0.49 5.41 -21.05
C GLY A 57 0.20 6.11 -19.89
N THR A 58 0.54 7.37 -20.09
CA THR A 58 1.20 8.18 -19.07
C THR A 58 0.15 8.79 -18.13
N LEU A 59 0.16 8.34 -16.88
CA LEU A 59 -0.56 8.98 -15.78
C LEU A 59 0.29 10.09 -15.17
N LYS A 60 -0.36 11.15 -14.68
CA LYS A 60 0.30 12.23 -13.91
C LYS A 60 1.49 12.86 -14.68
N LYS A 61 1.34 13.14 -15.99
CA LYS A 61 2.34 13.90 -16.77
C LYS A 61 2.41 15.35 -16.29
N TYR A 62 1.24 15.94 -16.04
CA TYR A 62 1.07 17.25 -15.40
C TYR A 62 0.22 17.11 -14.13
N PRO A 63 0.34 18.02 -13.13
CA PRO A 63 -0.54 18.02 -11.96
C PRO A 63 -2.03 18.08 -12.32
N GLU A 64 -2.38 18.78 -13.40
CA GLU A 64 -3.74 18.98 -13.91
C GLU A 64 -4.34 17.71 -14.55
N ASP A 65 -3.50 16.69 -14.79
CA ASP A 65 -3.96 15.38 -15.26
C ASP A 65 -4.53 14.53 -14.12
N PHE A 66 -4.37 14.97 -12.87
CA PHE A 66 -4.85 14.24 -11.71
C PHE A 66 -5.54 15.20 -10.75
N ILE A 67 -6.86 15.29 -10.88
CA ILE A 67 -7.71 16.16 -10.08
C ILE A 67 -8.37 15.34 -8.98
N VAL A 68 -8.27 15.80 -7.73
CA VAL A 68 -8.87 15.15 -6.56
C VAL A 68 -9.73 16.15 -5.79
N GLU A 69 -11.04 15.96 -5.84
CA GLU A 69 -12.02 16.84 -5.22
C GLU A 69 -12.61 16.15 -3.99
N GLU A 70 -12.41 16.72 -2.80
CA GLU A 70 -12.99 16.16 -1.57
C GLU A 70 -14.52 16.22 -1.61
N ILE A 71 -15.16 15.16 -1.13
CA ILE A 71 -16.61 15.07 -0.96
C ILE A 71 -16.91 15.13 0.54
N THR A 72 -17.66 16.14 0.96
CA THR A 72 -18.05 16.31 2.37
C THR A 72 -18.95 15.16 2.84
N PRO A 73 -19.13 14.94 4.15
CA PRO A 73 -20.06 13.94 4.66
C PRO A 73 -21.50 14.09 4.15
N GLU A 74 -21.90 15.32 3.83
CA GLU A 74 -23.22 15.65 3.27
C GLU A 74 -23.33 15.40 1.76
N GLY A 75 -22.25 14.94 1.10
CA GLY A 75 -22.22 14.63 -0.32
C GLY A 75 -21.83 15.80 -1.23
N THR A 76 -21.48 16.97 -0.67
CA THR A 76 -21.05 18.13 -1.46
C THR A 76 -19.65 17.91 -2.01
N VAL A 77 -19.49 18.02 -3.33
CA VAL A 77 -18.18 17.95 -4.00
C VAL A 77 -17.54 19.34 -3.98
N LEU A 78 -16.31 19.44 -3.47
CA LEU A 78 -15.55 20.70 -3.48
C LEU A 78 -14.91 20.92 -4.86
N GLU A 79 -15.70 21.18 -5.90
CA GLU A 79 -15.19 21.23 -7.28
C GLU A 79 -14.12 22.30 -7.51
N VAL A 80 -13.04 21.98 -8.24
CA VAL A 80 -11.94 22.90 -8.59
C VAL A 80 -12.48 24.16 -9.27
N GLY A 81 -12.02 25.33 -8.84
CA GLY A 81 -12.39 26.62 -9.43
C GLY A 81 -13.85 27.07 -9.19
N LYS A 82 -14.69 26.30 -8.50
CA LYS A 82 -16.10 26.65 -8.23
C LYS A 82 -16.36 27.01 -6.78
N GLU A 83 -16.91 28.19 -6.53
CA GLU A 83 -17.44 28.51 -5.20
C GLU A 83 -18.70 27.69 -4.90
N ILE A 84 -18.72 27.07 -3.73
CA ILE A 84 -19.82 26.23 -3.24
C ILE A 84 -20.82 27.07 -2.43
N GLY A 85 -20.33 28.10 -1.72
CA GLY A 85 -21.19 29.01 -0.96
C GLY A 85 -21.76 28.41 0.33
N PHE A 86 -20.91 27.85 1.19
CA PHE A 86 -21.36 27.35 2.50
C PHE A 86 -21.91 28.48 3.40
N GLU A 87 -23.06 28.22 4.03
CA GLU A 87 -23.69 29.17 4.94
C GLU A 87 -23.08 29.13 6.35
N ASP A 88 -22.93 30.31 6.97
CA ASP A 88 -22.53 30.43 8.36
C ASP A 88 -23.58 29.81 9.30
N VAL A 89 -23.14 29.19 10.40
CA VAL A 89 -24.08 28.76 11.44
C VAL A 89 -24.75 29.97 12.12
N GLU A 90 -26.07 29.92 12.33
CA GLU A 90 -26.85 31.02 12.93
C GLU A 90 -26.26 31.52 14.26
N LYS A 91 -25.93 30.59 15.16
CA LYS A 91 -25.30 30.89 16.45
C LYS A 91 -23.86 30.43 16.45
N TRP A 92 -22.97 31.33 16.04
CA TRP A 92 -21.53 31.06 16.07
C TRP A 92 -20.91 31.46 17.41
N HIS A 93 -20.29 30.50 18.09
CA HIS A 93 -19.69 30.71 19.41
C HIS A 93 -18.18 31.03 19.30
N GLY A 94 -17.75 31.65 18.20
CA GLY A 94 -16.35 31.96 17.95
C GLY A 94 -15.43 30.73 17.84
N SER A 95 -16.00 29.56 17.53
CA SER A 95 -15.29 28.29 17.67
C SER A 95 -14.38 28.00 16.47
N PHE A 96 -14.95 27.74 15.29
CA PHE A 96 -14.18 27.32 14.12
C PHE A 96 -14.51 28.16 12.89
N ILE A 97 -13.50 28.35 12.03
CA ILE A 97 -13.68 28.75 10.64
C ILE A 97 -13.27 27.56 9.77
N HIS A 98 -14.14 27.18 8.85
CA HIS A 98 -13.85 26.25 7.76
C HIS A 98 -13.61 27.01 6.46
N PHE A 99 -12.75 26.49 5.60
CA PHE A 99 -12.47 27.06 4.28
C PHE A 99 -11.98 25.95 3.34
N THR A 100 -12.17 26.14 2.04
CA THR A 100 -11.69 25.22 1.01
C THR A 100 -10.28 25.65 0.62
N VAL A 101 -9.35 24.71 0.62
CA VAL A 101 -8.00 24.87 0.09
C VAL A 101 -7.94 24.12 -1.22
N GLU A 102 -7.73 24.85 -2.30
CA GLU A 102 -7.36 24.33 -3.61
C GLU A 102 -5.85 24.48 -3.76
N LYS A 103 -5.16 23.41 -4.15
CA LYS A 103 -3.69 23.40 -4.25
C LYS A 103 -3.23 22.63 -5.48
N THR A 104 -2.19 23.11 -6.14
CA THR A 104 -1.56 22.46 -7.29
C THR A 104 -0.13 22.07 -6.97
N ASN A 105 0.23 20.79 -7.11
CA ASN A 105 1.58 20.25 -6.85
C ASN A 105 2.11 20.46 -5.40
N TRP A 106 1.21 20.53 -4.42
CA TRP A 106 1.55 20.73 -3.00
C TRP A 106 1.24 19.51 -2.14
N ASN A 107 2.14 19.16 -1.22
CA ASN A 107 1.80 18.25 -0.13
C ASN A 107 0.85 18.98 0.85
N THR A 108 -0.24 18.32 1.28
CA THR A 108 -1.21 18.90 2.23
C THR A 108 -0.54 19.49 3.46
N MET A 109 0.52 18.84 3.97
CA MET A 109 1.19 19.29 5.17
C MET A 109 2.09 20.49 4.98
N ASP A 110 2.73 20.60 3.82
CA ASP A 110 3.54 21.76 3.49
C ASP A 110 2.66 22.97 3.16
N ALA A 111 1.53 22.75 2.47
CA ALA A 111 0.50 23.78 2.29
C ALA A 111 0.01 24.32 3.63
N LEU A 112 -0.33 23.42 4.58
CA LEU A 112 -0.76 23.84 5.91
C LEU A 112 0.32 24.62 6.66
N LYS A 113 1.61 24.26 6.54
CA LYS A 113 2.70 25.05 7.16
C LYS A 113 2.73 26.48 6.62
N GLN A 114 2.52 26.68 5.32
CA GLN A 114 2.48 28.02 4.73
C GLN A 114 1.26 28.81 5.20
N ILE A 115 0.08 28.18 5.24
CA ILE A 115 -1.16 28.82 5.73
C ILE A 115 -1.02 29.21 7.21
N VAL A 116 -0.42 28.34 8.05
CA VAL A 116 -0.14 28.62 9.47
C VAL A 116 0.74 29.87 9.62
N ARG A 117 1.79 29.99 8.78
CA ARG A 117 2.69 31.16 8.79
C ARG A 117 1.96 32.43 8.33
N ALA A 118 1.21 32.35 7.23
CA ALA A 118 0.49 33.49 6.66
C ALA A 118 -0.59 34.02 7.61
N THR A 119 -1.34 33.13 8.26
CA THR A 119 -2.39 33.50 9.22
C THR A 119 -1.85 33.88 10.60
N LYS A 120 -0.56 33.62 10.90
CA LYS A 120 0.05 33.79 12.23
C LYS A 120 -0.70 33.04 13.34
N THR A 121 -1.24 31.86 13.02
CA THR A 121 -1.97 31.01 13.99
C THR A 121 -1.14 29.78 14.38
N LYS A 122 -1.63 28.97 15.32
CA LYS A 122 -0.92 27.76 15.79
C LYS A 122 -1.37 26.54 15.01
N ARG A 123 -0.43 25.73 14.51
CA ARG A 123 -0.71 24.47 13.78
C ARG A 123 -1.71 23.56 14.50
N LYS A 124 -1.67 23.47 15.83
CA LYS A 124 -2.58 22.64 16.65
C LYS A 124 -4.06 23.03 16.53
N ASN A 125 -4.35 24.25 16.09
CA ASN A 125 -5.71 24.74 15.90
C ASN A 125 -6.33 24.27 14.59
N PHE A 126 -5.52 23.76 13.64
CA PHE A 126 -6.00 23.30 12.34
C PHE A 126 -6.33 21.81 12.31
N GLY A 127 -7.41 21.48 11.61
CA GLY A 127 -7.81 20.13 11.22
C GLY A 127 -8.17 20.05 9.73
N PHE A 128 -8.05 18.86 9.16
CA PHE A 128 -8.47 18.51 7.81
C PHE A 128 -8.91 17.03 7.80
N ALA A 129 -9.74 16.62 6.82
CA ALA A 129 -10.37 15.30 6.82
C ALA A 129 -9.46 14.19 6.27
N GLY A 130 -8.52 14.53 5.39
CA GLY A 130 -7.49 13.63 4.89
C GLY A 130 -6.37 14.37 4.17
N THR A 131 -5.23 13.71 4.00
CA THR A 131 -4.18 14.19 3.10
C THR A 131 -4.56 13.88 1.66
N LYS A 132 -4.15 14.72 0.71
CA LYS A 132 -4.34 14.50 -0.73
C LYS A 132 -2.99 14.35 -1.42
N ASP A 133 -3.02 13.82 -2.64
CA ASP A 133 -1.84 13.69 -3.50
C ASP A 133 -1.06 15.00 -3.62
N LYS A 134 0.28 14.89 -3.65
CA LYS A 134 1.14 16.04 -3.90
C LYS A 134 1.05 16.47 -5.35
N PHE A 135 1.37 15.56 -6.27
CA PHE A 135 1.42 15.83 -7.71
C PHE A 135 0.02 15.66 -8.32
N ALA A 136 -0.81 16.67 -8.08
CA ALA A 136 -2.23 16.72 -8.41
C ALA A 136 -2.75 18.16 -8.24
N VAL A 137 -3.90 18.47 -8.85
CA VAL A 137 -4.77 19.58 -8.43
C VAL A 137 -5.77 19.02 -7.43
N THR A 138 -5.82 19.57 -6.23
CA THR A 138 -6.67 18.99 -5.18
C THR A 138 -7.43 20.06 -4.42
N THR A 139 -8.68 19.78 -4.08
CA THR A 139 -9.50 20.61 -3.18
C THR A 139 -9.83 19.84 -1.93
N GLN A 140 -9.75 20.50 -0.78
CA GLN A 140 -10.12 19.90 0.50
C GLN A 140 -10.51 20.95 1.53
N ARG A 141 -11.31 20.54 2.52
CA ARG A 141 -11.74 21.43 3.59
C ARG A 141 -10.71 21.47 4.71
N PHE A 142 -10.33 22.68 5.12
CA PHE A 142 -9.56 22.93 6.32
C PHE A 142 -10.47 23.59 7.35
N GLY A 143 -10.24 23.28 8.63
CA GLY A 143 -10.89 23.95 9.75
C GLY A 143 -9.86 24.49 10.73
N CYS A 144 -10.09 25.68 11.28
CA CYS A 144 -9.19 26.30 12.25
C CYS A 144 -9.96 26.91 13.43
N PHE A 145 -9.51 26.62 14.65
CA PHE A 145 -10.01 27.26 15.86
C PHE A 145 -9.44 28.66 16.07
N GLY A 146 -10.31 29.65 16.29
CA GLY A 146 -9.92 31.02 16.62
C GLY A 146 -9.27 31.81 15.48
N LEU A 147 -9.43 31.35 14.24
CA LEU A 147 -9.06 32.10 13.04
C LEU A 147 -10.16 33.13 12.73
N LYS A 148 -9.79 34.31 12.23
CA LYS A 148 -10.73 35.31 11.70
C LYS A 148 -10.73 35.29 10.17
N LYS A 149 -11.85 35.67 9.56
CA LYS A 149 -12.05 35.61 8.10
C LYS A 149 -11.06 36.53 7.36
N GLU A 150 -10.79 37.71 7.91
CA GLU A 150 -9.91 38.74 7.33
C GLU A 150 -8.45 38.25 7.24
N GLN A 151 -8.06 37.28 8.08
CA GLN A 151 -6.74 36.66 8.03
C GLN A 151 -6.57 35.72 6.83
N LEU A 152 -7.66 35.27 6.21
CA LEU A 152 -7.65 34.42 5.02
C LEU A 152 -7.71 35.25 3.73
N GLU A 153 -8.42 36.38 3.74
CA GLU A 153 -8.63 37.26 2.57
C GLU A 153 -7.31 37.82 2.01
N ASN A 154 -6.29 37.97 2.84
CA ASN A 154 -4.99 38.55 2.46
C ASN A 154 -3.91 37.50 2.18
N ILE A 155 -4.26 36.21 2.14
CA ILE A 155 -3.28 35.15 1.90
C ILE A 155 -3.00 35.06 0.41
N ASN A 156 -1.75 35.35 0.06
CA ASN A 156 -1.23 35.03 -1.27
C ASN A 156 -0.13 33.98 -1.13
N ILE A 157 -0.44 32.75 -1.51
CA ILE A 157 0.53 31.64 -1.57
C ILE A 157 0.47 31.08 -2.98
N LYS A 158 1.62 31.02 -3.64
CA LYS A 158 1.72 30.50 -5.01
C LYS A 158 1.11 29.09 -5.10
N ASP A 159 0.29 28.88 -6.14
CA ASP A 159 -0.36 27.60 -6.46
C ASP A 159 -1.34 27.09 -5.38
N ILE A 160 -1.79 27.98 -4.49
CA ILE A 160 -2.82 27.71 -3.46
C ILE A 160 -3.89 28.79 -3.52
N VAL A 161 -5.15 28.37 -3.65
CA VAL A 161 -6.32 29.24 -3.59
C VAL A 161 -7.16 28.87 -2.37
N ILE A 162 -7.56 29.89 -1.60
CA ILE A 162 -8.44 29.74 -0.44
C ILE A 162 -9.79 30.35 -0.79
N ARG A 163 -10.87 29.58 -0.59
CA ARG A 163 -12.24 30.02 -0.89
C ARG A 163 -13.24 29.42 0.09
N ASP A 164 -14.53 29.73 -0.12
CA ASP A 164 -15.64 29.14 0.61
C ASP A 164 -15.53 29.30 2.13
N VAL A 165 -15.15 30.48 2.65
CA VAL A 165 -14.95 30.68 4.10
C VAL A 165 -16.27 30.64 4.85
N GLN A 166 -16.37 29.80 5.88
CA GLN A 166 -17.59 29.52 6.64
C GLN A 166 -17.31 29.53 8.16
N LYS A 167 -18.16 30.19 8.93
CA LYS A 167 -18.21 30.08 10.39
C LYS A 167 -18.97 28.84 10.82
N THR A 168 -18.39 28.06 11.72
CA THR A 168 -18.98 26.82 12.21
C THR A 168 -18.59 26.52 13.66
N ASN A 169 -19.38 25.69 14.33
CA ASN A 169 -19.09 25.18 15.67
C ASN A 169 -18.51 23.76 15.64
N LYS A 170 -18.42 23.14 14.45
CA LYS A 170 -17.91 21.77 14.29
C LYS A 170 -16.40 21.80 14.09
N LYS A 171 -15.67 20.97 14.85
CA LYS A 171 -14.24 20.73 14.60
C LYS A 171 -14.09 19.75 13.46
N LEU A 172 -13.33 20.11 12.43
CA LEU A 172 -12.98 19.17 11.36
C LEU A 172 -11.93 18.16 11.85
N ARG A 173 -12.22 16.87 11.67
CA ARG A 173 -11.40 15.74 12.15
C ARG A 173 -10.98 14.84 10.99
N MET A 174 -9.87 14.13 11.18
CA MET A 174 -9.43 13.08 10.26
C MET A 174 -10.55 12.06 10.04
N GLY A 175 -10.75 11.62 8.80
CA GLY A 175 -11.83 10.74 8.39
C GLY A 175 -13.20 11.42 8.24
N GLY A 176 -13.32 12.71 8.52
CA GLY A 176 -14.55 13.51 8.40
C GLY A 176 -14.93 13.91 6.97
N LEU A 177 -14.82 12.98 6.03
CA LEU A 177 -15.24 13.11 4.63
C LEU A 177 -16.00 11.85 4.21
N TRP A 178 -16.85 11.96 3.19
CA TRP A 178 -17.43 10.77 2.56
C TRP A 178 -16.38 10.08 1.68
N GLY A 179 -15.68 10.85 0.85
CA GLY A 179 -14.75 10.31 -0.13
C GLY A 179 -14.15 11.38 -1.03
N ASN A 180 -13.71 11.00 -2.22
CA ASN A 180 -13.16 11.92 -3.19
C ASN A 180 -13.73 11.62 -4.58
N LYS A 181 -13.97 12.69 -5.35
CA LYS A 181 -14.17 12.61 -6.79
C LYS A 181 -12.81 12.76 -7.46
N PHE A 182 -12.53 11.88 -8.40
CA PHE A 182 -11.33 11.89 -9.20
C PHE A 182 -11.69 12.29 -10.62
N THR A 183 -10.83 13.09 -11.23
CA THR A 183 -10.78 13.27 -12.68
C THR A 183 -9.35 13.04 -13.13
N ILE A 184 -9.14 12.01 -13.95
CA ILE A 184 -7.82 11.53 -14.33
C ILE A 184 -7.70 11.56 -15.85
N LYS A 185 -6.61 12.15 -16.33
CA LYS A 185 -6.26 12.18 -17.75
C LYS A 185 -5.09 11.24 -17.99
N ILE A 186 -5.29 10.30 -18.91
CA ILE A 186 -4.25 9.40 -19.42
C ILE A 186 -3.83 9.92 -20.79
N ARG A 187 -2.53 10.11 -20.96
CA ARG A 187 -1.92 10.70 -22.16
C ARG A 187 -1.00 9.71 -22.86
N ASP A 188 -0.50 10.12 -24.02
CA ASP A 188 0.48 9.38 -24.81
C ASP A 188 -0.05 7.99 -25.19
N LEU A 189 -1.32 7.95 -25.59
CA LEU A 189 -2.06 6.73 -25.91
C LEU A 189 -1.90 6.40 -27.40
N ASN A 190 -1.53 5.16 -27.69
CA ASN A 190 -1.51 4.64 -29.06
C ASN A 190 -2.67 3.65 -29.22
N LEU A 191 -3.86 4.19 -29.49
CA LEU A 191 -5.11 3.44 -29.61
C LEU A 191 -5.68 3.56 -31.03
N SER A 192 -6.23 2.47 -31.54
CA SER A 192 -7.05 2.44 -32.75
C SER A 192 -8.42 3.08 -32.52
N GLU A 193 -9.10 3.46 -33.61
CA GLU A 193 -10.47 4.01 -33.54
C GLU A 193 -11.46 3.05 -32.85
N ASP A 194 -11.30 1.74 -33.08
CA ASP A 194 -12.14 0.71 -32.45
C ASP A 194 -11.92 0.64 -30.93
N GLU A 195 -10.68 0.76 -30.46
CA GLU A 195 -10.37 0.82 -29.03
C GLU A 195 -10.92 2.08 -28.38
N ILE A 196 -10.76 3.24 -29.04
CA ILE A 196 -11.29 4.53 -28.57
C ILE A 196 -12.80 4.44 -28.38
N LYS A 197 -13.52 3.85 -29.34
CA LYS A 197 -14.97 3.68 -29.27
C LYS A 197 -15.36 2.76 -28.11
N ARG A 198 -14.65 1.65 -27.90
CA ARG A 198 -14.91 0.73 -26.79
C ARG A 198 -14.73 1.39 -25.43
N ILE A 199 -13.69 2.21 -25.25
CA ILE A 199 -13.39 2.83 -23.95
C ILE A 199 -14.25 4.04 -23.61
N SER A 200 -14.85 4.69 -24.62
CA SER A 200 -15.63 5.92 -24.45
C SER A 200 -17.03 5.69 -23.86
N ASP A 201 -17.59 4.48 -24.00
CA ASP A 201 -18.94 4.13 -23.52
C ASP A 201 -18.93 3.10 -22.37
N LEU A 202 -17.83 3.04 -21.62
CA LEU A 202 -17.68 2.06 -20.54
C LEU A 202 -18.52 2.41 -19.31
N LYS A 203 -19.02 1.37 -18.67
CA LYS A 203 -19.60 1.43 -17.32
C LYS A 203 -18.74 0.61 -16.37
N LEU A 204 -18.56 1.15 -15.17
CA LEU A 204 -17.79 0.50 -14.14
C LEU A 204 -18.43 0.81 -12.78
N ASP A 205 -19.18 -0.15 -12.26
CA ASP A 205 -19.95 0.00 -11.02
C ASP A 205 -19.12 -0.31 -9.77
N TYR A 206 -18.08 -1.12 -9.92
CA TYR A 206 -17.13 -1.46 -8.87
C TYR A 206 -15.79 -1.92 -9.44
N VAL A 207 -14.77 -1.95 -8.59
CA VAL A 207 -13.47 -2.57 -8.88
C VAL A 207 -13.07 -3.54 -7.79
N LEU A 208 -12.18 -4.47 -8.13
CA LEU A 208 -11.64 -5.44 -7.19
C LEU A 208 -10.76 -4.75 -6.14
N ASN A 209 -11.06 -4.96 -4.86
CA ASN A 209 -10.41 -4.28 -3.74
C ASN A 209 -9.10 -4.96 -3.31
N TYR A 210 -8.23 -5.25 -4.27
CA TYR A 210 -6.91 -5.84 -4.03
C TYR A 210 -6.05 -4.96 -3.12
N TYR A 211 -5.18 -5.60 -2.34
CA TYR A 211 -3.98 -4.94 -1.84
C TYR A 211 -3.01 -4.72 -2.99
N GLY A 212 -2.62 -3.47 -3.22
CA GLY A 212 -1.68 -3.10 -4.29
C GLY A 212 -0.22 -3.43 -3.97
N ILE A 213 0.66 -3.28 -4.98
CA ILE A 213 2.09 -3.58 -4.89
C ILE A 213 2.82 -2.83 -3.76
N GLN A 214 2.33 -1.65 -3.36
CA GLN A 214 2.91 -0.90 -2.24
C GLN A 214 2.81 -1.67 -0.90
N ARG A 215 1.82 -2.57 -0.75
CA ARG A 215 1.68 -3.44 0.43
C ARG A 215 2.76 -4.53 0.48
N PHE A 216 3.24 -4.95 -0.69
CA PHE A 216 4.21 -6.02 -0.84
C PHE A 216 5.65 -5.50 -0.99
N GLY A 217 5.80 -4.21 -1.30
CA GLY A 217 7.06 -3.52 -1.53
C GLY A 217 7.20 -3.15 -3.00
N LEU A 218 7.25 -1.84 -3.31
CA LEU A 218 7.25 -1.35 -4.69
C LEU A 218 8.48 -1.82 -5.49
N ILE A 219 9.67 -1.72 -4.90
CA ILE A 219 10.93 -2.10 -5.55
C ILE A 219 11.20 -3.61 -5.37
N ARG A 220 10.91 -4.12 -4.19
CA ARG A 220 11.12 -5.53 -3.81
C ARG A 220 9.81 -6.08 -3.25
N PRO A 221 8.95 -6.69 -4.10
CA PRO A 221 7.66 -7.23 -3.67
C PRO A 221 7.84 -8.56 -2.92
N ILE A 222 8.47 -8.51 -1.75
CA ILE A 222 8.85 -9.69 -0.94
C ILE A 222 8.16 -9.73 0.43
N THR A 223 7.45 -8.67 0.80
CA THR A 223 6.98 -8.47 2.18
C THR A 223 6.06 -9.60 2.66
N HIS A 224 5.20 -10.12 1.78
CA HIS A 224 4.33 -11.27 2.07
C HIS A 224 5.09 -12.58 2.19
N ILE A 225 6.19 -12.76 1.46
CA ILE A 225 7.04 -13.95 1.54
C ILE A 225 7.80 -13.96 2.88
N VAL A 226 8.36 -12.82 3.27
CA VAL A 226 8.94 -12.63 4.61
C VAL A 226 7.88 -12.93 5.68
N GLY A 227 6.65 -12.44 5.48
CA GLY A 227 5.49 -12.72 6.34
C GLY A 227 5.15 -14.20 6.47
N LYS A 228 5.13 -14.94 5.35
CA LYS A 228 4.88 -16.39 5.34
C LYS A 228 5.95 -17.13 6.13
N PHE A 229 7.23 -16.82 5.92
CA PHE A 229 8.32 -17.45 6.68
C PHE A 229 8.24 -17.14 8.19
N ILE A 230 7.89 -15.91 8.58
CA ILE A 230 7.65 -15.54 9.99
C ILE A 230 6.47 -16.35 10.56
N TYR A 231 5.39 -16.47 9.81
CA TYR A 231 4.23 -17.29 10.19
C TYR A 231 4.63 -18.77 10.40
N GLU A 232 5.48 -19.32 9.53
CA GLU A 232 6.01 -20.68 9.64
C GLU A 232 7.10 -20.84 10.72
N ARG A 233 7.53 -19.75 11.36
CA ARG A 233 8.68 -19.68 12.30
C ARG A 233 10.03 -19.99 11.66
N ASP A 234 10.12 -19.90 10.34
CA ASP A 234 11.37 -19.99 9.60
C ASP A 234 12.04 -18.60 9.52
N PHE A 235 12.55 -18.14 10.67
CA PHE A 235 13.19 -16.83 10.76
C PHE A 235 14.48 -16.72 9.95
N GLU A 236 15.14 -17.84 9.66
CA GLU A 236 16.32 -17.87 8.78
C GLU A 236 15.90 -17.47 7.37
N SER A 237 14.94 -18.18 6.77
CA SER A 237 14.46 -17.84 5.42
C SER A 237 13.87 -16.43 5.37
N ALA A 238 13.16 -15.99 6.42
CA ALA A 238 12.66 -14.62 6.52
C ALA A 238 13.80 -13.58 6.48
N PHE A 239 14.85 -13.79 7.28
CA PHE A 239 16.03 -12.91 7.34
C PHE A 239 16.73 -12.84 5.97
N TYR A 240 17.01 -13.97 5.34
CA TYR A 240 17.70 -14.01 4.05
C TYR A 240 16.85 -13.47 2.90
N THR A 241 15.53 -13.62 2.96
CA THR A 241 14.61 -12.99 1.99
C THR A 241 14.68 -11.46 2.11
N TYR A 242 14.65 -10.93 3.34
CA TYR A 242 14.66 -9.49 3.59
C TYR A 242 16.03 -8.84 3.33
N CYS A 243 17.10 -9.38 3.92
CA CYS A 243 18.45 -8.81 3.87
C CYS A 243 19.27 -9.27 2.65
N GLY A 244 19.01 -10.45 2.12
CA GLY A 244 19.73 -11.05 0.99
C GLY A 244 18.86 -11.11 -0.26
N THR A 245 18.95 -12.22 -1.00
CA THR A 245 18.12 -12.59 -2.16
C THR A 245 17.88 -11.43 -3.14
N PRO A 246 18.85 -11.11 -4.01
CA PRO A 246 18.66 -10.08 -5.02
C PRO A 246 17.60 -10.53 -6.05
N ILE A 247 16.70 -9.62 -6.42
CA ILE A 247 15.57 -9.85 -7.33
C ILE A 247 15.64 -8.93 -8.54
N ASN A 248 16.03 -7.65 -8.37
CA ASN A 248 16.10 -6.65 -9.46
C ASN A 248 17.11 -5.52 -9.15
N GLU A 249 18.10 -5.79 -8.29
CA GLU A 249 19.09 -4.81 -7.87
C GLU A 249 20.34 -4.82 -8.76
N THR A 250 21.01 -3.67 -8.81
CA THR A 250 22.30 -3.48 -9.50
C THR A 250 23.33 -2.83 -8.56
N GLY A 251 24.60 -2.84 -8.95
CA GLY A 251 25.70 -2.21 -8.21
C GLY A 251 25.88 -2.75 -6.78
N ASP A 252 26.25 -1.87 -5.86
CA ASP A 252 26.56 -2.22 -4.45
C ASP A 252 25.42 -2.97 -3.75
N SER A 253 24.17 -2.70 -4.11
CA SER A 253 23.01 -3.36 -3.48
C SER A 253 22.91 -4.83 -3.88
N LEU A 254 23.21 -5.15 -5.13
CA LEU A 254 23.29 -6.52 -5.63
C LEU A 254 24.40 -7.29 -4.90
N GLU A 255 25.61 -6.72 -4.86
CA GLU A 255 26.77 -7.35 -4.24
C GLU A 255 26.58 -7.52 -2.72
N ALA A 256 26.06 -6.50 -2.02
CA ALA A 256 25.78 -6.58 -0.59
C ALA A 256 24.82 -7.72 -0.26
N ARG A 257 23.73 -7.87 -1.04
CA ARG A 257 22.74 -8.95 -0.83
C ARG A 257 23.32 -10.34 -1.11
N GLN A 258 24.15 -10.48 -2.14
CA GLN A 258 24.85 -11.74 -2.42
C GLN A 258 25.82 -12.11 -1.28
N LEU A 259 26.53 -11.12 -0.71
CA LEU A 259 27.38 -11.34 0.45
C LEU A 259 26.56 -11.74 1.69
N VAL A 260 25.36 -11.16 1.88
CA VAL A 260 24.43 -11.63 2.91
C VAL A 260 24.13 -13.10 2.68
N ASP A 261 23.71 -13.50 1.47
CA ASP A 261 23.39 -14.90 1.14
C ASP A 261 24.58 -15.83 1.46
N MET A 262 25.81 -15.43 1.13
CA MET A 262 27.04 -16.20 1.43
C MET A 262 27.39 -16.24 2.94
N GLY A 263 26.67 -15.51 3.79
CA GLY A 263 26.96 -15.38 5.23
C GLY A 263 28.10 -14.41 5.55
N GLU A 264 28.56 -13.65 4.56
CA GLU A 264 29.65 -12.67 4.66
C GLU A 264 29.15 -11.31 5.19
N PHE A 265 28.41 -11.35 6.30
CA PHE A 265 27.68 -10.22 6.87
C PHE A 265 28.52 -8.97 7.11
N LYS A 266 29.76 -9.12 7.58
CA LYS A 266 30.65 -7.98 7.84
C LYS A 266 31.06 -7.27 6.55
N LYS A 267 31.17 -8.00 5.44
CA LYS A 267 31.46 -7.41 4.12
C LYS A 267 30.21 -6.73 3.56
N ALA A 268 29.04 -7.40 3.66
CA ALA A 268 27.76 -6.81 3.27
C ALA A 268 27.47 -5.47 3.98
N LEU A 269 27.72 -5.38 5.28
CA LEU A 269 27.53 -4.15 6.07
C LEU A 269 28.37 -2.96 5.56
N LYS A 270 29.54 -3.22 4.94
CA LYS A 270 30.39 -2.16 4.38
C LYS A 270 29.86 -1.65 3.03
N LEU A 271 29.18 -2.49 2.26
CA LEU A 271 28.60 -2.14 0.97
C LEU A 271 27.20 -1.53 1.07
N PHE A 272 26.41 -1.92 2.09
CA PHE A 272 25.09 -1.31 2.28
C PHE A 272 25.20 0.21 2.51
N ASN A 273 24.66 0.99 1.58
CA ASN A 273 24.70 2.45 1.57
C ASN A 273 23.45 3.08 2.24
N ARG A 274 23.17 4.37 1.98
CA ARG A 274 21.95 5.05 2.48
C ARG A 274 20.69 4.38 1.92
N GLY A 275 19.71 4.08 2.77
CA GLY A 275 18.46 3.41 2.40
C GLY A 275 18.33 1.96 2.89
N HIS A 276 19.42 1.36 3.37
CA HIS A 276 19.47 -0.03 3.87
C HIS A 276 19.56 -0.12 5.40
N ASP A 277 18.97 0.85 6.11
CA ASP A 277 19.17 0.98 7.56
C ASP A 277 18.54 -0.17 8.35
N TYR A 278 17.42 -0.72 7.85
CA TYR A 278 16.78 -1.86 8.48
C TYR A 278 17.59 -3.14 8.26
N GLU A 279 18.05 -3.43 7.04
CA GLU A 279 18.90 -4.59 6.77
C GLU A 279 20.16 -4.58 7.62
N LYS A 280 20.83 -3.43 7.74
CA LYS A 280 22.01 -3.28 8.61
C LYS A 280 21.69 -3.62 10.06
N ARG A 281 20.57 -3.13 10.60
CA ARG A 281 20.15 -3.39 11.99
C ARG A 281 19.89 -4.88 12.24
N LEU A 282 19.17 -5.57 11.35
CA LEU A 282 18.97 -7.02 11.48
C LEU A 282 20.31 -7.75 11.47
N ILE A 283 21.19 -7.43 10.51
CA ILE A 283 22.48 -8.11 10.37
C ILE A 283 23.35 -7.89 11.62
N GLN A 284 23.40 -6.67 12.15
CA GLN A 284 24.15 -6.35 13.37
C GLN A 284 23.61 -7.11 14.58
N GLN A 285 22.28 -7.16 14.73
CA GLN A 285 21.62 -7.88 15.80
C GLN A 285 21.87 -9.40 15.70
N TYR A 286 21.77 -9.97 14.50
CA TYR A 286 22.15 -11.36 14.24
C TYR A 286 23.62 -11.61 14.57
N LEU A 287 24.54 -10.72 14.20
CA LEU A 287 25.96 -10.87 14.52
C LEU A 287 26.23 -10.90 16.02
N LYS A 288 25.41 -10.21 16.83
CA LYS A 288 25.50 -10.17 18.29
C LYS A 288 24.98 -11.45 18.95
N PHE A 289 23.81 -11.93 18.53
CA PHE A 289 23.11 -13.03 19.21
C PHE A 289 23.21 -14.38 18.52
N LYS A 290 23.58 -14.41 17.24
CA LYS A 290 23.59 -15.60 16.37
C LYS A 290 22.25 -16.33 16.30
N ASP A 291 21.18 -15.55 16.40
CA ASP A 291 19.81 -16.02 16.37
C ASP A 291 19.00 -15.15 15.40
N PHE A 292 18.34 -15.80 14.43
CA PHE A 292 17.58 -15.12 13.38
C PHE A 292 16.28 -14.50 13.90
N LYS A 293 15.59 -15.11 14.87
CA LYS A 293 14.39 -14.53 15.49
C LYS A 293 14.78 -13.25 16.24
N MET A 294 15.85 -13.31 17.03
CA MET A 294 16.38 -12.16 17.77
C MET A 294 16.81 -11.01 16.86
N ALA A 295 17.19 -11.28 15.60
CA ALA A 295 17.54 -10.23 14.65
C ALA A 295 16.37 -9.27 14.36
N PHE A 296 15.14 -9.79 14.30
CA PHE A 296 13.94 -8.99 14.03
C PHE A 296 13.53 -8.07 15.18
N THR A 297 14.04 -8.28 16.40
CA THR A 297 13.79 -7.35 17.52
C THR A 297 14.48 -5.99 17.32
N ALA A 298 15.38 -5.87 16.34
CA ALA A 298 16.01 -4.61 15.96
C ALA A 298 15.11 -3.71 15.09
N LEU A 299 13.99 -4.27 14.60
CA LEU A 299 12.99 -3.52 13.85
C LEU A 299 11.92 -2.91 14.76
N PRO A 300 11.31 -1.78 14.37
CA PRO A 300 10.12 -1.27 15.05
C PRO A 300 8.98 -2.31 15.04
N PRO A 301 8.20 -2.44 16.13
CA PRO A 301 7.10 -3.41 16.20
C PRO A 301 6.11 -3.33 15.03
N GLN A 302 5.79 -2.12 14.57
CA GLN A 302 4.87 -1.91 13.44
C GLN A 302 5.40 -2.51 12.13
N LEU A 303 6.72 -2.46 11.93
CA LEU A 303 7.37 -3.06 10.76
C LEU A 303 7.38 -4.59 10.85
N ASN A 304 7.59 -5.14 12.04
CA ASN A 304 7.46 -6.59 12.27
C ASN A 304 6.03 -7.06 11.97
N SER A 305 5.00 -6.36 12.46
CA SER A 305 3.62 -6.70 12.15
C SER A 305 3.29 -6.57 10.66
N MET A 306 3.93 -5.62 9.96
CA MET A 306 3.70 -5.38 8.53
C MET A 306 3.95 -6.62 7.67
N PHE A 307 4.98 -7.43 7.97
CA PHE A 307 5.28 -8.63 7.18
C PHE A 307 4.13 -9.62 7.18
N VAL A 308 3.60 -9.93 8.37
CA VAL A 308 2.49 -10.88 8.52
C VAL A 308 1.20 -10.30 7.95
N ASN A 309 0.94 -9.00 8.16
CA ASN A 309 -0.17 -8.29 7.51
C ASN A 309 -0.09 -8.38 5.97
N ALA A 310 1.11 -8.34 5.38
CA ALA A 310 1.28 -8.53 3.95
C ALA A 310 1.00 -9.97 3.52
N TYR A 311 1.30 -10.97 4.34
CA TYR A 311 0.90 -12.35 4.06
C TYR A 311 -0.63 -12.52 4.10
N GLN A 312 -1.31 -11.93 5.08
CA GLN A 312 -2.79 -11.90 5.11
C GLN A 312 -3.36 -11.21 3.86
N ALA A 313 -2.75 -10.10 3.42
CA ALA A 313 -3.13 -9.40 2.20
C ALA A 313 -2.93 -10.26 0.93
N TYR A 314 -1.87 -11.07 0.86
CA TYR A 314 -1.65 -12.02 -0.22
C TYR A 314 -2.77 -13.08 -0.30
N LEU A 315 -3.15 -13.65 0.85
CA LEU A 315 -4.25 -14.63 0.93
C LEU A 315 -5.60 -14.00 0.57
N PHE A 316 -5.83 -12.75 0.97
CA PHE A 316 -7.03 -12.01 0.59
C PHE A 316 -7.11 -11.71 -0.91
N ASN A 317 -6.00 -11.31 -1.53
CA ASN A 317 -5.93 -11.12 -2.98
C ASN A 317 -6.28 -12.43 -3.71
N GLU A 318 -5.85 -13.56 -3.17
CA GLU A 318 -6.23 -14.87 -3.69
C GLU A 318 -7.71 -15.19 -3.56
N MET A 319 -8.34 -14.87 -2.42
CA MET A 319 -9.79 -15.00 -2.27
C MET A 319 -10.54 -14.23 -3.35
N ILE A 320 -10.10 -13.01 -3.66
CA ILE A 320 -10.69 -12.22 -4.76
C ILE A 320 -10.55 -12.95 -6.09
N ASN A 321 -9.37 -13.49 -6.42
CA ASN A 321 -9.16 -14.20 -7.69
C ASN A 321 -10.09 -15.42 -7.85
N LYS A 322 -10.32 -16.16 -6.76
CA LYS A 322 -11.24 -17.31 -6.72
C LYS A 322 -12.69 -16.88 -6.78
N ARG A 323 -13.08 -15.88 -5.98
CA ARG A 323 -14.45 -15.37 -5.95
C ARG A 323 -14.88 -14.75 -7.28
N PHE A 324 -13.93 -14.22 -8.05
CA PHE A 324 -14.16 -13.65 -9.37
C PHE A 324 -14.96 -14.57 -10.30
N GLU A 325 -14.78 -15.90 -10.22
CA GLU A 325 -15.49 -16.88 -11.06
C GLU A 325 -17.00 -16.95 -10.77
N TYR A 326 -17.42 -16.49 -9.59
CA TYR A 326 -18.81 -16.49 -9.12
C TYR A 326 -19.44 -15.09 -9.10
N GLY A 327 -18.67 -14.05 -9.40
CA GLY A 327 -19.10 -12.66 -9.30
C GLY A 327 -19.08 -12.11 -7.87
N PHE A 328 -19.45 -10.83 -7.75
CA PHE A 328 -19.40 -10.07 -6.49
C PHE A 328 -20.75 -9.53 -6.05
N ASP A 329 -21.84 -10.00 -6.65
CA ASP A 329 -23.16 -9.90 -6.05
C ASP A 329 -23.21 -10.73 -4.77
N ALA A 330 -24.10 -10.33 -3.85
CA ALA A 330 -24.31 -11.05 -2.60
C ALA A 330 -24.87 -12.45 -2.88
N LEU A 331 -24.16 -13.48 -2.43
CA LEU A 331 -24.57 -14.87 -2.50
C LEU A 331 -24.97 -15.39 -1.11
N GLU A 332 -25.71 -16.50 -1.08
CA GLU A 332 -26.11 -17.14 0.17
C GLU A 332 -24.89 -17.51 1.02
N GLY A 333 -24.92 -17.12 2.30
CA GLY A 333 -23.84 -17.37 3.25
C GLY A 333 -22.72 -16.31 3.26
N ASP A 334 -22.73 -15.33 2.35
CA ASP A 334 -21.76 -14.23 2.38
C ASP A 334 -21.93 -13.39 3.66
N ILE A 335 -20.80 -12.99 4.25
CA ILE A 335 -20.78 -11.94 5.27
C ILE A 335 -20.64 -10.60 4.56
N LEU A 336 -21.61 -9.69 4.78
CA LEU A 336 -21.71 -8.42 4.07
C LEU A 336 -21.31 -7.23 4.96
N GLU A 337 -20.70 -6.22 4.35
CA GLU A 337 -20.48 -4.89 4.93
C GLU A 337 -21.05 -3.85 3.96
N ASP A 338 -22.04 -3.07 4.38
CA ASP A 338 -22.82 -2.16 3.52
C ASP A 338 -23.30 -2.82 2.22
N ASN A 339 -23.96 -3.99 2.35
CA ASN A 339 -24.44 -4.84 1.25
C ASN A 339 -23.35 -5.35 0.29
N THR A 340 -22.07 -5.18 0.61
CA THR A 340 -20.95 -5.64 -0.22
C THR A 340 -20.36 -6.92 0.37
N PRO A 341 -20.16 -7.99 -0.43
CA PRO A 341 -19.48 -9.19 0.02
C PRO A 341 -18.07 -8.91 0.54
N THR A 342 -17.76 -9.54 1.68
CA THR A 342 -16.44 -9.44 2.30
C THR A 342 -15.66 -10.74 2.15
N GLY A 343 -14.33 -10.64 2.22
CA GLY A 343 -13.42 -11.76 2.43
C GLY A 343 -12.69 -11.60 3.75
N THR A 344 -12.17 -12.70 4.30
CA THR A 344 -11.43 -12.65 5.56
C THR A 344 -9.94 -12.33 5.37
N LEU A 345 -9.42 -11.43 6.21
CA LEU A 345 -8.01 -11.36 6.53
C LEU A 345 -7.73 -12.42 7.59
N ILE A 346 -7.24 -13.59 7.16
CA ILE A 346 -7.08 -14.77 8.02
C ILE A 346 -6.22 -14.46 9.25
N GLY A 347 -6.74 -14.70 10.44
CA GLY A 347 -6.06 -14.59 11.73
C GLY A 347 -6.39 -15.76 12.67
N TYR A 348 -6.00 -15.64 13.94
CA TYR A 348 -6.15 -16.72 14.92
C TYR A 348 -7.59 -17.00 15.36
N ASP A 349 -8.49 -16.04 15.13
CA ASP A 349 -9.92 -16.09 15.41
C ASP A 349 -10.66 -15.55 14.19
N THR A 350 -10.64 -16.36 13.13
CA THR A 350 -11.23 -16.00 11.84
C THR A 350 -12.70 -16.39 11.80
N GLU A 351 -13.55 -15.42 11.53
CA GLU A 351 -14.94 -15.65 11.13
C GLU A 351 -15.00 -15.98 9.63
N PHE A 352 -15.44 -17.20 9.33
CA PHE A 352 -15.63 -17.70 7.97
C PHE A 352 -17.05 -17.46 7.47
N SER A 353 -17.18 -17.19 6.19
CA SER A 353 -18.48 -17.12 5.52
C SER A 353 -19.11 -18.51 5.41
N GLY A 354 -20.41 -18.56 5.12
CA GLY A 354 -21.09 -19.74 4.59
C GLY A 354 -21.01 -19.83 3.05
N GLY A 355 -21.68 -20.82 2.48
CA GLY A 355 -21.82 -20.98 1.03
C GLY A 355 -20.50 -21.00 0.26
N ILE A 356 -20.54 -20.50 -0.98
CA ILE A 356 -19.39 -20.49 -1.91
C ILE A 356 -18.20 -19.70 -1.33
N GLN A 357 -18.45 -18.54 -0.72
CA GLN A 357 -17.36 -17.76 -0.11
C GLN A 357 -16.71 -18.52 1.05
N GLY A 358 -17.49 -19.22 1.86
CA GLY A 358 -16.98 -20.06 2.94
C GLY A 358 -16.12 -21.21 2.44
N GLU A 359 -16.51 -21.85 1.33
CA GLU A 359 -15.72 -22.89 0.67
C GLU A 359 -14.39 -22.36 0.16
N ILE A 360 -14.39 -21.20 -0.51
CA ILE A 360 -13.17 -20.53 -0.98
C ILE A 360 -12.22 -20.21 0.18
N GLU A 361 -12.75 -19.64 1.27
CA GLU A 361 -11.94 -19.28 2.43
C GLU A 361 -11.31 -20.52 3.10
N LYS A 362 -12.06 -21.62 3.22
CA LYS A 362 -11.56 -22.90 3.76
C LYS A 362 -10.56 -23.57 2.83
N GLU A 363 -10.80 -23.55 1.52
CA GLU A 363 -9.88 -24.12 0.53
C GLU A 363 -8.49 -23.45 0.63
N ILE A 364 -8.43 -22.13 0.76
CA ILE A 364 -7.16 -21.41 0.94
C ILE A 364 -6.48 -21.81 2.24
N VAL A 365 -7.22 -21.94 3.34
CA VAL A 365 -6.68 -22.40 4.63
C VAL A 365 -6.10 -23.81 4.53
N GLU A 366 -6.80 -24.74 3.87
CA GLU A 366 -6.37 -26.12 3.70
C GLU A 366 -5.17 -26.22 2.77
N ARG A 367 -5.22 -25.57 1.60
CA ARG A 367 -4.17 -25.62 0.58
C ARG A 367 -2.86 -25.00 1.07
N GLU A 368 -2.93 -23.92 1.83
CA GLU A 368 -1.76 -23.30 2.48
C GLU A 368 -1.36 -24.00 3.79
N ASN A 369 -2.11 -25.03 4.22
CA ASN A 369 -1.92 -25.79 5.46
C ASN A 369 -1.82 -24.87 6.70
N LEU A 370 -2.79 -23.97 6.84
CA LEU A 370 -2.77 -22.95 7.89
C LEU A 370 -3.32 -23.49 9.22
N ASP A 371 -2.51 -23.35 10.27
CA ASP A 371 -2.95 -23.43 11.66
C ASP A 371 -3.22 -22.01 12.16
N LEU A 372 -4.51 -21.66 12.26
CA LEU A 372 -4.94 -20.32 12.64
C LEU A 372 -4.31 -19.85 13.96
N LYS A 373 -4.10 -20.76 14.93
CA LYS A 373 -3.52 -20.39 16.23
C LYS A 373 -2.10 -19.83 16.10
N LYS A 374 -1.37 -20.19 15.04
CA LYS A 374 -0.01 -19.68 14.75
C LYS A 374 0.03 -18.21 14.33
N PHE A 375 -1.11 -17.58 14.06
CA PHE A 375 -1.20 -16.12 13.89
C PHE A 375 -1.07 -15.35 15.22
N LYS A 376 -0.83 -16.03 16.35
CA LYS A 376 -0.24 -15.40 17.54
C LYS A 376 1.27 -15.57 17.48
N ILE A 377 1.98 -14.48 17.20
CA ILE A 377 3.43 -14.49 16.97
C ILE A 377 4.08 -13.53 17.97
N GLU A 378 4.76 -14.10 18.96
CA GLU A 378 5.56 -13.34 19.93
C GLU A 378 6.49 -12.35 19.21
N ASP A 379 6.58 -11.10 19.68
CA ASP A 379 7.34 -9.98 19.11
C ASP A 379 6.87 -9.42 17.75
N PHE A 380 5.95 -10.11 17.05
CA PHE A 380 5.42 -9.65 15.76
C PHE A 380 3.97 -9.20 15.83
N GLY A 381 3.14 -9.82 16.68
CA GLY A 381 1.76 -9.41 16.92
C GLY A 381 0.78 -10.57 17.11
N ASN A 382 -0.43 -10.22 17.52
CA ASN A 382 -1.57 -11.12 17.62
C ASN A 382 -2.60 -10.75 16.55
N PHE A 383 -2.61 -11.48 15.44
CA PHE A 383 -3.45 -11.16 14.29
C PHE A 383 -4.81 -11.87 14.46
N TYR A 384 -5.81 -11.14 14.99
CA TYR A 384 -7.15 -11.69 15.35
C TYR A 384 -7.87 -12.28 14.14
N GLY A 385 -7.91 -11.55 13.04
CA GLY A 385 -8.70 -11.90 11.86
C GLY A 385 -9.81 -10.88 11.68
N THR A 386 -9.99 -10.36 10.48
CA THR A 386 -10.97 -9.29 10.23
C THR A 386 -11.60 -9.46 8.86
N ARG A 387 -12.78 -8.88 8.64
CA ARG A 387 -13.42 -8.87 7.32
C ARG A 387 -13.00 -7.63 6.53
N ARG A 388 -12.98 -7.74 5.20
CA ARG A 388 -12.73 -6.64 4.26
C ARG A 388 -13.60 -6.82 3.02
N LYS A 389 -14.28 -5.75 2.58
CA LYS A 389 -15.02 -5.73 1.30
C LYS A 389 -14.13 -6.20 0.14
N MET A 390 -14.60 -7.15 -0.66
CA MET A 390 -13.85 -7.72 -1.80
C MET A 390 -13.84 -6.79 -3.01
N VAL A 391 -14.83 -5.90 -3.09
CA VAL A 391 -14.94 -4.88 -4.13
C VAL A 391 -15.09 -3.51 -3.51
N THR A 392 -14.71 -2.50 -4.28
CA THR A 392 -14.92 -1.09 -3.97
C THR A 392 -15.95 -0.55 -4.96
N PRO A 393 -17.14 -0.13 -4.48
CA PRO A 393 -18.12 0.54 -5.33
C PRO A 393 -17.56 1.82 -5.95
N ILE A 394 -17.94 2.07 -7.19
CA ILE A 394 -17.60 3.26 -7.96
C ILE A 394 -18.89 4.00 -8.25
N TYR A 395 -18.90 5.29 -7.95
CA TYR A 395 -20.08 6.13 -8.15
C TYR A 395 -19.82 7.17 -9.24
N ASP A 396 -20.84 7.46 -10.05
CA ASP A 396 -20.81 8.44 -11.13
C ASP A 396 -19.63 8.25 -12.12
N PHE A 397 -19.31 7.00 -12.47
CA PHE A 397 -18.27 6.70 -13.45
C PHE A 397 -18.62 7.27 -14.83
N LYS A 398 -17.65 7.96 -15.43
CA LYS A 398 -17.70 8.51 -16.78
C LYS A 398 -16.33 8.34 -17.42
N SER A 399 -16.30 7.95 -18.67
CA SER A 399 -15.10 7.97 -19.51
C SER A 399 -15.36 8.78 -20.78
N ARG A 400 -14.31 9.38 -21.33
CA ARG A 400 -14.34 10.04 -22.63
C ARG A 400 -12.94 10.06 -23.24
N PHE A 401 -12.86 9.98 -24.56
CA PHE A 401 -11.62 10.19 -25.29
C PHE A 401 -11.75 11.43 -26.17
N GLU A 402 -10.88 12.42 -25.96
CA GLU A 402 -10.91 13.68 -26.71
C GLU A 402 -9.49 14.25 -26.82
N ASN A 403 -9.10 14.75 -28.00
CA ASN A 403 -7.79 15.37 -28.24
C ASN A 403 -6.59 14.49 -27.79
N GLU A 404 -6.63 13.20 -28.13
CA GLU A 404 -5.60 12.20 -27.75
C GLU A 404 -5.45 11.99 -26.23
N ILE A 405 -6.46 12.38 -25.45
CA ILE A 405 -6.50 12.23 -24.00
C ILE A 405 -7.69 11.36 -23.63
N PHE A 406 -7.43 10.30 -22.87
CA PHE A 406 -8.48 9.53 -22.23
C PHE A 406 -8.74 10.09 -20.83
N GLU A 407 -9.93 10.63 -20.60
CA GLU A 407 -10.35 11.16 -19.32
C GLU A 407 -11.32 10.22 -18.61
N LEU A 408 -11.05 9.97 -17.33
CA LEU A 408 -11.89 9.22 -16.42
C LEU A 408 -12.40 10.15 -15.33
N SER A 409 -13.69 10.10 -15.00
CA SER A 409 -14.24 10.78 -13.82
C SER A 409 -15.11 9.83 -13.01
N PHE A 410 -14.91 9.78 -11.69
CA PHE A 410 -15.62 8.88 -10.80
C PHE A 410 -15.46 9.30 -9.35
N LYS A 411 -16.25 8.74 -8.44
CA LYS A 411 -16.19 8.96 -7.00
C LYS A 411 -15.89 7.67 -6.26
N LEU A 412 -15.04 7.78 -5.24
CA LEU A 412 -14.71 6.68 -4.32
C LEU A 412 -14.89 7.13 -2.88
N GLU A 413 -15.36 6.21 -2.04
CA GLU A 413 -15.40 6.40 -0.60
C GLU A 413 -13.99 6.54 0.00
N ARG A 414 -13.90 7.19 1.16
CA ARG A 414 -12.64 7.37 1.89
C ARG A 414 -11.92 6.03 2.11
N GLY A 415 -10.59 6.06 2.06
CA GLY A 415 -9.75 4.85 2.22
C GLY A 415 -9.47 4.10 0.92
N ASN A 416 -10.11 4.48 -0.19
CA ASN A 416 -9.82 3.99 -1.52
C ASN A 416 -8.96 4.99 -2.31
N TYR A 417 -8.18 4.47 -3.26
CA TYR A 417 -7.24 5.25 -4.08
C TYR A 417 -7.64 5.19 -5.54
N ALA A 418 -7.34 6.21 -6.34
CA ALA A 418 -7.72 6.16 -7.76
C ALA A 418 -6.96 5.09 -8.56
N THR A 419 -5.81 4.62 -8.06
CA THR A 419 -4.97 3.61 -8.71
C THR A 419 -5.66 2.27 -8.90
N ILE A 420 -6.61 1.89 -8.01
CA ILE A 420 -7.40 0.66 -8.18
C ILE A 420 -8.34 0.75 -9.39
N VAL A 421 -8.75 1.96 -9.79
CA VAL A 421 -9.59 2.17 -10.98
C VAL A 421 -8.73 2.29 -12.23
N THR A 422 -7.66 3.10 -12.21
CA THR A 422 -6.80 3.26 -13.39
C THR A 422 -6.12 1.96 -13.81
N ARG A 423 -5.88 1.04 -12.87
CA ARG A 423 -5.37 -0.30 -13.14
C ARG A 423 -6.23 -1.05 -14.15
N GLU A 424 -7.55 -0.88 -14.13
CA GLU A 424 -8.46 -1.55 -15.08
C GLU A 424 -8.13 -1.21 -16.54
N PHE A 425 -7.50 -0.06 -16.76
CA PHE A 425 -7.13 0.45 -18.08
C PHE A 425 -5.66 0.24 -18.42
N THR A 426 -4.76 0.47 -17.45
CA THR A 426 -3.30 0.46 -17.69
C THR A 426 -2.61 -0.84 -17.27
N GLY A 427 -3.30 -1.73 -16.55
CA GLY A 427 -2.70 -2.90 -15.92
C GLY A 427 -1.83 -2.59 -14.69
N ASN A 428 -1.52 -1.32 -14.43
CA ASN A 428 -0.54 -0.89 -13.43
C ASN A 428 -1.21 -0.34 -12.16
N LEU A 429 -0.64 -0.68 -11.00
CA LEU A 429 -1.09 -0.24 -9.67
C LEU A 429 -0.28 0.93 -9.09
N SER A 430 0.67 1.46 -9.86
CA SER A 430 1.60 2.52 -9.45
C SER A 430 1.81 3.54 -10.53
#